data_AF-A0A369QPX9-F1
#
_entry.id   AF-A0A369QPX9-F1
#
_cell.length_a   1.000
_cell.length_b   1.000
_cell.length_c   1.000
_cell.angle_alpha   90.00
_cell.angle_beta   90.00
_cell.angle_gamma   90.00
#
_symmetry.space_group_name_H-M   'P 1'
#
loop_
_entity.id
_entity.type
_entity.pdbx_description
1 polymer ?
#
loop_
_entity_poly.entity_id
_entity_poly.type
_entity_poly.pdbx_seq_one_letter_code
_entity_poly.pdbx_strand_id
1 'polypeptide(L)'
;MPRPLVAAPRPAAARRLAGTALLGLALVAPAAAEAGLSRNGMSVSGEAASFEVFPGRAAGGSDVFCAAGDFARRHLDARATDRVEIVHPIGPSRTRPGQRSVVFAMRPPGSGRNAGLDAVVLRPWSEGVSRSVAFSEALCDAVNRRREDDD
;
A
#
# COMPACT_ATOMS: atom_id res chain seq x y z
N MET A 1 -47.99 14.33 25.07
CA MET A 1 -48.71 15.61 24.91
C MET A 1 -48.16 16.33 23.68
N PRO A 2 -48.97 16.59 22.65
CA PRO A 2 -48.50 17.22 21.41
C PRO A 2 -48.36 18.73 21.61
N ARG A 3 -47.18 19.29 21.27
CA ARG A 3 -46.95 20.74 21.19
C ARG A 3 -47.18 21.24 19.76
N PRO A 4 -47.66 22.47 19.59
CA PRO A 4 -48.29 22.95 18.36
C PRO A 4 -47.31 23.25 17.23
N LEU A 5 -47.80 23.05 16.01
CA LEU A 5 -47.25 23.53 14.74
C LEU A 5 -47.12 25.07 14.77
N VAL A 6 -45.90 25.57 14.68
CA VAL A 6 -45.63 26.99 14.39
C VAL A 6 -45.51 27.16 12.87
N ALA A 7 -46.26 28.13 12.37
CA ALA A 7 -46.42 28.47 10.97
C ALA A 7 -45.12 29.01 10.34
N ALA A 8 -44.85 28.53 9.12
CA ALA A 8 -43.80 29.02 8.25
C ALA A 8 -44.13 30.45 7.74
N PRO A 9 -43.14 31.35 7.62
CA PRO A 9 -43.32 32.59 6.88
C PRO A 9 -43.44 32.30 5.37
N ARG A 10 -44.45 32.89 4.73
CA ARG A 10 -44.62 32.86 3.27
C ARG A 10 -43.52 33.70 2.59
N PRO A 11 -42.97 33.23 1.45
CA PRO A 11 -41.87 33.89 0.77
C PRO A 11 -42.35 35.17 0.06
N ALA A 12 -41.68 36.29 0.34
CA ALA A 12 -41.80 37.48 -0.50
C ALA A 12 -41.16 37.18 -1.87
N ALA A 13 -41.95 37.39 -2.91
CA ALA A 13 -41.56 37.13 -4.28
C ALA A 13 -40.43 38.05 -4.74
N ALA A 14 -39.45 37.40 -5.38
CA ALA A 14 -38.77 37.82 -6.58
C ALA A 14 -38.10 39.21 -6.59
N ARG A 15 -36.78 39.18 -6.52
CA ARG A 15 -35.96 39.98 -7.44
C ARG A 15 -34.96 39.04 -8.09
N ARG A 16 -35.21 38.72 -9.36
CA ARG A 16 -34.33 37.90 -10.19
C ARG A 16 -33.01 38.63 -10.34
N LEU A 17 -32.00 38.19 -9.61
CA LEU A 17 -30.61 38.43 -9.93
C LEU A 17 -30.06 37.10 -10.43
N ALA A 18 -29.90 37.02 -11.75
CA ALA A 18 -29.18 35.96 -12.41
C ALA A 18 -27.73 35.98 -11.90
N GLY A 19 -27.40 35.06 -11.01
CA GLY A 19 -26.04 34.77 -10.58
C GLY A 19 -25.87 33.26 -10.66
N THR A 20 -25.12 32.81 -11.66
CA THR A 20 -24.74 31.41 -11.88
C THR A 20 -24.16 30.78 -10.61
N ALA A 21 -24.94 29.92 -9.95
CA ALA A 21 -24.42 29.03 -8.92
C ALA A 21 -23.59 27.94 -9.61
N LEU A 22 -22.28 28.15 -9.70
CA LEU A 22 -21.32 27.09 -10.00
C LEU A 22 -21.33 26.11 -8.81
N LEU A 23 -22.15 25.07 -8.92
CA LEU A 23 -22.09 23.91 -8.05
C LEU A 23 -20.72 23.25 -8.27
N GLY A 24 -19.79 23.45 -7.32
CA GLY A 24 -18.48 22.81 -7.31
C GLY A 24 -18.65 21.30 -7.22
N LEU A 25 -18.48 20.62 -8.35
CA LEU A 25 -18.40 19.17 -8.42
C LEU A 25 -17.09 18.75 -7.72
N ALA A 26 -17.18 18.27 -6.48
CA ALA A 26 -16.05 17.65 -5.80
C ALA A 26 -15.71 16.35 -6.54
N LEU A 27 -14.74 16.43 -7.45
CA LEU A 27 -14.14 15.26 -8.08
C LEU A 27 -13.45 14.44 -6.99
N VAL A 28 -14.11 13.36 -6.57
CA VAL A 28 -13.46 12.29 -5.81
C VAL A 28 -12.54 11.59 -6.80
N ALA A 29 -11.30 12.06 -6.92
CA ALA A 29 -10.28 11.39 -7.71
C ALA A 29 -10.02 10.02 -7.08
N PRO A 30 -10.06 8.91 -7.84
CA PRO A 30 -9.60 7.64 -7.31
C PRO A 30 -8.13 7.79 -6.97
N ALA A 31 -7.73 7.37 -5.77
CA ALA A 31 -6.32 7.32 -5.38
C ALA A 31 -5.59 6.45 -6.41
N ALA A 32 -4.72 7.06 -7.21
CA ALA A 32 -3.88 6.33 -8.14
C ALA A 32 -2.96 5.44 -7.30
N ALA A 33 -3.02 4.13 -7.51
CA ALA A 33 -2.08 3.19 -6.90
C ALA A 33 -0.66 3.61 -7.32
N GLU A 34 0.15 4.05 -6.37
CA GLU A 34 1.49 4.55 -6.66
C GLU A 34 2.34 3.39 -7.17
N ALA A 35 2.80 3.46 -8.42
CA ALA A 35 3.70 2.47 -9.00
C ALA A 35 5.15 2.92 -8.80
N GLY A 36 5.87 2.24 -7.92
CA GLY A 36 7.26 2.51 -7.60
C GLY A 36 8.19 1.41 -8.11
N LEU A 37 9.44 1.77 -8.38
CA LEU A 37 10.53 0.82 -8.54
C LEU A 37 11.35 0.78 -7.25
N SER A 38 11.50 -0.43 -6.72
CA SER A 38 12.38 -0.70 -5.59
C SER A 38 13.85 -0.60 -5.97
N ARG A 39 14.74 -0.42 -4.98
CA ARG A 39 16.21 -0.41 -5.16
C ARG A 39 16.73 -1.69 -5.81
N ASN A 40 16.06 -2.82 -5.63
CA ASN A 40 16.41 -4.08 -6.31
C ASN A 40 15.73 -4.26 -7.68
N GLY A 41 15.22 -3.17 -8.28
CA GLY A 41 14.58 -3.15 -9.60
C GLY A 41 13.16 -3.73 -9.62
N MET A 42 12.62 -4.17 -8.48
CA MET A 42 11.31 -4.80 -8.43
C MET A 42 10.18 -3.76 -8.49
N SER A 43 9.15 -4.04 -9.30
CA SER A 43 7.97 -3.19 -9.36
C SER A 43 7.09 -3.41 -8.13
N VAL A 44 6.61 -2.30 -7.57
CA VAL A 44 5.65 -2.29 -6.45
C VAL A 44 4.50 -1.34 -6.81
N SER A 45 3.27 -1.67 -6.42
CA SER A 45 2.13 -0.78 -6.66
C SER A 45 1.03 -0.89 -5.62
N GLY A 46 0.51 0.24 -5.14
CA GLY A 46 -0.63 0.28 -4.23
C GLY A 46 -0.51 1.38 -3.18
N GLU A 47 -1.10 1.13 -2.02
CA GLU A 47 -1.19 2.07 -0.89
C GLU A 47 -0.87 1.36 0.43
N ALA A 48 -0.74 2.11 1.53
CA ALA A 48 -0.34 1.55 2.82
C ALA A 48 -1.26 0.42 3.34
N ALA A 49 -2.57 0.50 3.06
CA ALA A 49 -3.53 -0.52 3.45
C ALA A 49 -3.33 -1.84 2.67
N SER A 50 -2.96 -1.74 1.39
CA SER A 50 -2.54 -2.90 0.60
C SER A 50 -1.73 -2.48 -0.63
N PHE A 51 -0.59 -3.13 -0.82
CA PHE A 51 0.25 -2.94 -2.00
C PHE A 51 0.82 -4.26 -2.51
N GLU A 52 0.99 -4.35 -3.82
CA GLU A 52 1.47 -5.53 -4.53
C GLU A 52 2.94 -5.36 -4.90
N VAL A 53 3.75 -6.35 -4.52
CA VAL A 53 5.14 -6.50 -4.96
C VAL A 53 5.17 -7.55 -6.06
N PHE A 54 5.85 -7.28 -7.18
CA PHE A 54 5.86 -8.13 -8.37
C PHE A 54 7.22 -8.83 -8.54
N PRO A 55 7.43 -10.00 -7.91
CA PRO A 55 8.71 -10.70 -7.97
C PRO A 55 8.99 -11.36 -9.31
N GLY A 56 10.27 -11.40 -9.68
CA GLY A 56 10.79 -12.26 -10.75
C GLY A 56 10.83 -13.74 -10.36
N ARG A 57 11.15 -14.61 -11.33
CA ARG A 57 11.10 -16.08 -11.19
C ARG A 57 12.00 -16.66 -10.09
N ALA A 58 13.13 -16.02 -9.82
CA ALA A 58 14.12 -16.46 -8.81
C ALA A 58 14.07 -15.64 -7.51
N ALA A 59 13.07 -14.78 -7.32
CA ALA A 59 13.02 -13.93 -6.13
C ALA A 59 12.77 -14.75 -4.86
N GLY A 60 13.56 -14.50 -3.82
CA GLY A 60 13.36 -15.05 -2.48
C GLY A 60 12.66 -14.08 -1.54
N GLY A 61 12.49 -14.49 -0.28
CA GLY A 61 11.85 -13.65 0.74
C GLY A 61 12.60 -12.34 0.97
N SER A 62 13.94 -12.38 0.94
CA SER A 62 14.76 -11.18 1.10
C SER A 62 14.52 -10.15 -0.01
N ASP A 63 14.32 -10.60 -1.25
CA ASP A 63 14.06 -9.71 -2.39
C ASP A 63 12.78 -8.92 -2.23
N VAL A 64 11.71 -9.56 -1.75
CA VAL A 64 10.42 -8.88 -1.61
C VAL A 64 10.28 -8.09 -0.34
N PHE A 65 10.96 -8.49 0.74
CA PHE A 65 11.01 -7.65 1.92
C PHE A 65 11.86 -6.41 1.65
N CYS A 66 12.96 -6.52 0.90
CA CYS A 66 13.67 -5.34 0.38
C CYS A 66 12.70 -4.42 -0.39
N ALA A 67 12.00 -4.96 -1.40
CA ALA A 67 11.10 -4.16 -2.21
C ALA A 67 9.95 -3.53 -1.42
N ALA A 68 9.36 -4.27 -0.48
CA ALA A 68 8.28 -3.77 0.35
C ALA A 68 8.73 -2.68 1.32
N GLY A 69 9.85 -2.87 2.03
CA GLY A 69 10.35 -1.87 2.98
C GLY A 69 10.82 -0.60 2.29
N ASP A 70 11.46 -0.75 1.14
CA ASP A 70 11.92 0.37 0.35
C ASP A 70 10.77 1.17 -0.29
N PHE A 71 9.72 0.50 -0.78
CA PHE A 71 8.48 1.16 -1.20
C PHE A 71 7.80 1.88 -0.04
N ALA A 72 7.66 1.20 1.11
CA ALA A 72 7.08 1.78 2.31
C ALA A 72 7.83 3.04 2.77
N ARG A 73 9.17 3.02 2.72
CA ARG A 73 9.98 4.18 3.06
C ARG A 73 9.79 5.33 2.07
N ARG A 74 9.94 5.05 0.77
CA ARG A 74 10.08 6.08 -0.27
C ARG A 74 8.76 6.64 -0.79
N HIS A 75 7.69 5.87 -0.73
CA HIS A 75 6.38 6.25 -1.31
C HIS A 75 5.31 6.42 -0.22
N LEU A 76 5.38 5.64 0.86
CA LEU A 76 4.37 5.68 1.93
C LEU A 76 4.80 6.47 3.18
N ASP A 77 5.98 7.11 3.16
CA ASP A 77 6.57 7.86 4.27
C ASP A 77 6.60 7.08 5.61
N ALA A 78 6.79 5.76 5.51
CA ALA A 78 6.75 4.88 6.67
C ALA A 78 7.92 5.14 7.63
N ARG A 79 7.68 4.96 8.94
CA ARG A 79 8.72 5.04 9.97
C ARG A 79 9.57 3.78 9.96
N ALA A 80 10.78 3.90 10.49
CA ALA A 80 11.74 2.79 10.57
C ALA A 80 11.21 1.59 11.39
N THR A 81 10.38 1.88 12.39
CA THR A 81 9.79 0.91 13.32
C THR A 81 8.46 0.33 12.82
N ASP A 82 7.83 0.96 11.83
CA ASP A 82 6.63 0.41 11.20
C ASP A 82 6.96 -0.89 10.51
N ARG A 83 5.94 -1.68 10.20
CA ARG A 83 6.11 -3.04 9.69
C ARG A 83 5.43 -3.21 8.35
N VAL A 84 6.09 -3.97 7.48
CA VAL A 84 5.48 -4.53 6.27
C VAL A 84 5.15 -5.99 6.55
N GLU A 85 3.89 -6.39 6.34
CA GLU A 85 3.38 -7.73 6.59
C GLU A 85 2.83 -8.33 5.29
N ILE A 86 3.15 -9.59 5.01
CA ILE A 86 2.53 -10.36 3.92
C ILE A 86 1.11 -10.70 4.32
N VAL A 87 0.13 -10.11 3.63
CA VAL A 87 -1.29 -10.39 3.84
C VAL A 87 -1.85 -11.34 2.78
N HIS A 88 -1.20 -11.48 1.63
CA HIS A 88 -1.46 -12.59 0.70
C HIS A 88 -0.14 -13.12 0.14
N PRO A 89 0.11 -14.43 0.22
CA PRO A 89 1.23 -15.10 -0.43
C PRO A 89 1.27 -14.87 -1.94
N ILE A 90 2.38 -15.30 -2.57
CA ILE A 90 2.56 -15.22 -4.02
C ILE A 90 1.41 -15.90 -4.80
N GLY A 91 0.63 -15.09 -5.50
CA GLY A 91 -0.57 -15.53 -6.22
C GLY A 91 -0.84 -14.70 -7.47
N PRO A 92 -1.97 -14.93 -8.16
CA PRO A 92 -2.44 -14.05 -9.22
C PRO A 92 -2.59 -12.62 -8.69
N SER A 93 -2.10 -11.65 -9.45
CA SER A 93 -2.22 -10.25 -9.07
C SER A 93 -3.66 -9.78 -9.15
N ARG A 94 -4.05 -8.94 -8.18
CA ARG A 94 -5.39 -8.36 -8.12
C ARG A 94 -5.53 -7.14 -9.04
N THR A 95 -4.44 -6.44 -9.32
CA THR A 95 -4.44 -5.23 -10.15
C THR A 95 -3.85 -5.42 -11.55
N ARG A 96 -2.99 -6.43 -11.76
CA ARG A 96 -2.34 -6.69 -13.05
C ARG A 96 -2.69 -8.07 -13.60
N PRO A 97 -3.66 -8.18 -14.53
CA PRO A 97 -4.04 -9.44 -15.15
C PRO A 97 -2.83 -10.20 -15.75
N GLY A 98 -2.78 -11.50 -15.52
CA GLY A 98 -1.70 -12.37 -16.02
C GLY A 98 -0.38 -12.30 -15.25
N GLN A 99 -0.24 -11.38 -14.28
CA GLN A 99 0.95 -11.28 -13.43
C GLN A 99 0.76 -12.00 -12.10
N ARG A 100 1.88 -12.29 -11.43
CA ARG A 100 1.89 -12.77 -10.05
C ARG A 100 2.46 -11.71 -9.12
N SER A 101 1.90 -11.63 -7.92
CA SER A 101 2.30 -10.65 -6.92
C SER A 101 2.21 -11.22 -5.51
N VAL A 102 2.89 -10.56 -4.59
CA VAL A 102 2.74 -10.77 -3.15
C VAL A 102 2.14 -9.52 -2.58
N VAL A 103 1.10 -9.67 -1.77
CA VAL A 103 0.38 -8.53 -1.22
C VAL A 103 0.88 -8.27 0.19
N PHE A 104 1.30 -7.03 0.40
CA PHE A 104 1.72 -6.51 1.69
C PHE A 104 0.74 -5.48 2.22
N ALA A 105 0.77 -5.29 3.54
CA ALA A 105 0.11 -4.18 4.22
C ALA A 105 1.07 -3.56 5.25
N MET A 106 0.93 -2.26 5.46
CA MET A 106 1.59 -1.54 6.55
C MET A 106 0.91 -1.84 7.88
N ARG A 107 1.71 -1.98 8.92
CA ARG A 107 1.24 -2.24 10.27
C ARG A 107 2.02 -1.43 11.30
N PRO A 108 1.40 -1.14 12.47
CA PRO A 108 2.10 -0.48 13.56
C PRO A 108 3.24 -1.35 14.11
N PRO A 109 4.19 -0.76 14.86
CA PRO A 109 5.23 -1.52 15.54
C PRO A 109 4.66 -2.63 16.43
N GLY A 110 5.34 -3.78 16.47
CA GLY A 110 4.95 -4.93 17.30
C GLY A 110 3.84 -5.84 16.74
N SER A 111 3.28 -5.54 15.57
CA SER A 111 2.28 -6.39 14.91
C SER A 111 2.91 -7.55 14.11
N GLY A 112 2.12 -8.60 13.89
CA GLY A 112 2.46 -9.69 12.98
C GLY A 112 3.55 -10.62 13.53
N ARG A 113 3.87 -11.67 12.77
CA ARG A 113 4.92 -12.63 13.13
C ARG A 113 6.23 -12.19 12.53
N ASN A 114 7.30 -12.11 13.32
CA ASN A 114 8.64 -11.93 12.75
C ASN A 114 8.97 -13.12 11.84
N ALA A 115 9.47 -12.90 10.63
CA ALA A 115 10.04 -14.00 9.88
C ALA A 115 11.31 -14.50 10.58
N GLY A 116 11.37 -15.80 10.91
CA GLY A 116 12.63 -16.46 11.25
C GLY A 116 13.48 -16.69 9.99
N LEU A 117 14.70 -17.19 10.16
CA LEU A 117 15.55 -17.60 9.02
C LEU A 117 14.83 -18.65 8.15
N ASP A 118 14.17 -19.62 8.77
CA ASP A 118 13.43 -20.68 8.07
C ASP A 118 12.26 -20.14 7.23
N ALA A 119 11.58 -19.10 7.72
CA ALA A 119 10.48 -18.47 7.01
C ALA A 119 10.96 -17.70 5.77
N VAL A 120 12.20 -17.23 5.76
CA VAL A 120 12.79 -16.52 4.60
C VAL A 120 13.31 -17.51 3.55
N VAL A 121 13.87 -18.64 3.97
CA VAL A 121 14.52 -19.61 3.07
C VAL A 121 13.56 -20.69 2.56
N LEU A 122 12.72 -21.26 3.42
CA LEU A 122 11.88 -22.41 3.06
C LEU A 122 10.45 -22.02 2.69
N ARG A 123 9.93 -20.91 3.23
CA ARG A 123 8.56 -20.44 2.96
C ARG A 123 8.50 -18.91 2.75
N PRO A 124 9.23 -18.37 1.76
CA PRO A 124 9.47 -16.93 1.58
C PRO A 124 8.22 -16.04 1.51
N TRP A 125 7.05 -16.64 1.32
CA TRP A 125 5.77 -15.97 1.04
C TRP A 125 4.67 -16.30 2.04
N SER A 126 5.01 -16.67 3.28
CA SER A 126 3.98 -17.06 4.26
C SER A 126 3.16 -15.86 4.73
N GLU A 127 1.84 -16.02 4.79
CA GLU A 127 0.92 -15.02 5.32
C GLU A 127 1.17 -14.73 6.80
N GLY A 128 0.97 -13.46 7.20
CA GLY A 128 1.18 -12.96 8.56
C GLY A 128 2.65 -12.72 8.93
N VAL A 129 3.58 -13.05 8.04
CA VAL A 129 5.01 -12.76 8.22
C VAL A 129 5.25 -11.27 7.99
N SER A 130 5.96 -10.65 8.94
CA SER A 130 6.25 -9.23 8.94
C SER A 130 7.70 -8.94 9.30
N ARG A 131 8.17 -7.77 8.89
CA ARG A 131 9.48 -7.19 9.24
C ARG A 131 9.33 -5.68 9.45
N SER A 132 10.21 -5.09 10.24
CA SER A 132 10.28 -3.62 10.29
C SER A 132 10.77 -3.07 8.96
N VAL A 133 10.33 -1.87 8.61
CA VAL A 133 10.80 -1.14 7.41
C VAL A 133 12.31 -1.06 7.41
N ALA A 134 12.94 -0.71 8.54
CA ALA A 134 14.40 -0.64 8.64
C ALA A 134 15.10 -1.98 8.34
N PHE A 135 14.58 -3.09 8.88
CA PHE A 135 15.17 -4.41 8.62
C PHE A 135 15.02 -4.80 7.16
N SER A 136 13.84 -4.55 6.60
CA SER A 136 13.57 -4.77 5.18
C SER A 136 14.51 -3.98 4.28
N GLU A 137 14.76 -2.70 4.59
CA GLU A 137 15.69 -1.86 3.83
C GLU A 137 17.13 -2.41 3.87
N ALA A 138 17.58 -2.94 5.01
CA ALA A 138 18.90 -3.57 5.15
C ALA A 138 19.05 -4.85 4.31
N LEU A 139 17.95 -5.52 3.97
CA LEU A 139 18.01 -6.68 3.06
C LEU A 139 18.37 -6.28 1.63
N CYS A 140 18.16 -5.02 1.25
CA CYS A 140 18.48 -4.56 -0.10
C CYS A 140 19.97 -4.68 -0.42
N ASP A 141 20.85 -4.38 0.53
CA ASP A 141 22.30 -4.49 0.31
C ASP A 141 22.73 -5.94 0.09
N ALA A 142 22.08 -6.90 0.75
CA ALA A 142 22.33 -8.32 0.55
C ALA A 142 21.74 -8.81 -0.78
N VAL A 143 20.62 -8.26 -1.22
CA VAL A 143 19.98 -8.59 -2.50
C VAL A 143 20.79 -8.07 -3.69
N ASN A 144 21.29 -6.83 -3.60
CA ASN A 144 22.06 -6.21 -4.66
C ASN A 144 23.37 -6.97 -4.90
N ARG A 145 24.10 -7.33 -3.83
CA ARG A 145 25.30 -8.15 -3.91
C ARG A 145 25.12 -9.47 -4.65
N ARG A 146 24.00 -10.17 -4.42
CA ARG A 146 23.72 -11.42 -5.14
C ARG A 146 23.49 -11.20 -6.64
N ARG A 147 22.90 -10.08 -7.04
CA ARG A 147 22.70 -9.76 -8.47
C ARG A 147 24.03 -9.46 -9.16
N GLU A 148 24.91 -8.72 -8.48
CA GLU A 148 26.23 -8.38 -8.99
C GLU A 148 27.12 -9.62 -9.21
N ASP A 149 26.91 -10.69 -8.42
CA ASP A 149 27.62 -11.97 -8.60
C ASP A 149 27.06 -12.83 -9.75
N ASP A 150 25.82 -12.60 -10.19
CA ASP A 150 25.13 -13.36 -11.24
C ASP A 150 25.37 -12.77 -12.66
N ASP A 151 25.86 -11.53 -12.75
CA ASP A 151 26.15 -10.78 -13.99
C ASP A 151 27.59 -11.02 -14.51
#